data_AF-A0ABD5DT53-F1
#
_entry.id   AF-A0ABD5DT53-F1
#
_cell.length_a   1.000
_cell.length_b   1.000
_cell.length_c   1.000
_cell.angle_alpha   90.00
_cell.angle_beta   90.00
_cell.angle_gamma   90.00
#
_symmetry.space_group_name_H-M   'P 1'
#
loop_
_entity.id
_entity.type
_entity.pdbx_description
1 polymer ?
#
loop_
_entity_poly.entity_id
_entity_poly.type
_entity_poly.pdbx_seq_one_letter_code
_entity_poly.pdbx_strand_id
1 'polypeptide(L)'
;AMAALAQKNYGTETATIMVLGMLINIALARLTPLKYIFLTGHHTLYMAAMLAVILSVGGLSGGWVVAIGAVILGAMMVISPAILQPFTRKITNTDDLALGHFGSIGYLLSALVGKIIGKGSPSIEEIKVPKSLNFLRDSSVAISLTMMILFL
;
A
#
# COMPACT_ATOMS: atom_id res chain seq x y z
N ALA A 1 -14.63 6.37 -9.61
CA ALA A 1 -14.81 7.10 -10.88
C ALA A 1 -13.49 7.24 -11.67
N MET A 2 -12.44 7.84 -11.11
CA MET A 2 -11.17 8.08 -11.83
C MET A 2 -10.46 6.81 -12.34
N ALA A 3 -10.35 5.77 -11.51
CA ALA A 3 -9.71 4.51 -11.93
C ALA A 3 -10.44 3.83 -13.10
N ALA A 4 -11.78 3.90 -13.14
CA ALA A 4 -12.56 3.35 -14.24
C ALA A 4 -12.38 4.14 -15.55
N LEU A 5 -12.27 5.48 -15.46
CA LEU A 5 -11.96 6.34 -16.60
C LEU A 5 -10.54 6.12 -17.12
N ALA A 6 -9.58 5.93 -16.21
CA ALA A 6 -8.22 5.55 -16.56
C ALA A 6 -8.19 4.22 -17.32
N GLN A 7 -8.89 3.19 -16.83
CA GLN A 7 -8.95 1.89 -17.49
C GLN A 7 -9.61 1.96 -18.88
N LYS A 8 -10.62 2.82 -19.06
CA LYS A 8 -11.31 2.99 -20.34
C LYS A 8 -10.40 3.61 -21.41
N ASN A 9 -9.56 4.57 -21.03
CA ASN A 9 -8.74 5.34 -21.97
C ASN A 9 -7.30 4.84 -22.10
N TYR A 10 -6.79 4.14 -21.07
CA TYR A 10 -5.39 3.68 -20.94
C TYR A 10 -5.31 2.21 -20.54
N GLY A 11 -6.32 1.41 -20.88
CA GLY A 11 -6.45 0.03 -20.42
C GLY A 11 -5.30 -0.87 -20.89
N THR A 12 -4.85 -0.69 -22.14
CA THR A 12 -3.73 -1.44 -22.72
C THR A 12 -2.43 -1.11 -22.02
N GLU A 13 -2.12 0.17 -21.84
CA GLU A 13 -0.94 0.66 -21.14
C GLU A 13 -0.94 0.16 -19.69
N THR A 14 -2.09 0.27 -19.02
CA THR A 14 -2.27 -0.18 -17.64
C THR A 14 -1.98 -1.68 -17.47
N ALA A 15 -2.62 -2.52 -18.30
CA ALA A 15 -2.42 -3.97 -18.23
C ALA A 15 -0.96 -4.34 -18.51
N THR A 16 -0.34 -3.67 -19.49
CA THR A 16 1.06 -3.93 -19.87
C THR A 16 2.03 -3.48 -18.77
N ILE A 17 1.81 -2.31 -18.17
CA ILE A 17 2.60 -1.83 -17.01
C ILE A 17 2.47 -2.81 -15.84
N MET A 18 1.27 -3.31 -15.55
CA MET A 18 1.06 -4.27 -14.46
C MET A 18 1.85 -5.56 -14.67
N VAL A 19 1.78 -6.16 -15.86
CA VAL A 19 2.49 -7.41 -16.17
C VAL A 19 4.00 -7.20 -16.14
N LEU A 20 4.51 -6.19 -16.86
CA LEU A 20 5.94 -5.91 -16.91
C LEU A 20 6.49 -5.46 -15.55
N GLY A 21 5.71 -4.68 -14.80
CA GLY A 21 6.07 -4.25 -13.45
C GLY A 21 6.19 -5.43 -12.48
N MET A 22 5.31 -6.43 -12.59
CA MET A 22 5.45 -7.68 -11.84
C MET A 22 6.72 -8.45 -12.22
N LEU A 23 7.04 -8.55 -13.51
CA LEU A 23 8.29 -9.19 -13.95
C LEU A 23 9.52 -8.46 -13.40
N ILE A 24 9.50 -7.13 -13.38
CA ILE A 24 10.55 -6.31 -12.79
C ILE A 24 10.60 -6.51 -11.26
N ASN A 25 9.47 -6.59 -10.56
CA ASN A 25 9.42 -6.89 -9.13
C ASN A 25 10.11 -8.24 -8.83
N ILE A 26 9.80 -9.29 -9.61
CA ILE A 26 10.44 -10.60 -9.48
C ILE A 26 11.95 -10.51 -9.76
N ALA A 27 12.35 -9.82 -10.83
CA ALA A 27 13.76 -9.64 -11.17
C ALA A 27 14.53 -8.90 -10.06
N LEU A 28 13.97 -7.80 -9.55
CA LEU A 28 14.54 -7.03 -8.44
C LEU A 28 14.61 -7.87 -7.16
N ALA A 29 13.56 -8.62 -6.82
CA ALA A 29 13.58 -9.52 -5.68
C ALA A 29 14.64 -10.63 -5.83
N ARG A 30 14.90 -11.08 -7.06
CA ARG A 30 15.92 -12.09 -7.32
C ARG A 30 17.34 -11.53 -7.20
N LEU A 31 17.59 -10.34 -7.75
CA LEU A 31 18.93 -9.74 -7.92
C LEU A 31 19.37 -8.88 -6.73
N THR A 32 18.44 -8.20 -6.06
CA THR A 32 18.73 -7.29 -4.94
C THR A 32 18.55 -8.01 -3.60
N PRO A 33 19.08 -7.49 -2.47
CA PRO A 33 18.80 -8.05 -1.14
C PRO A 33 17.34 -7.88 -0.70
N LEU A 34 16.52 -7.11 -1.43
CA LEU A 34 15.14 -6.84 -1.09
C LEU A 34 14.22 -7.96 -1.62
N LYS A 35 14.07 -9.03 -0.84
CA LYS A 35 13.35 -10.27 -1.23
C LYS A 35 11.82 -10.17 -1.11
N TYR A 36 11.22 -9.12 -1.66
CA TYR A 36 9.77 -8.87 -1.55
C TYR A 36 9.04 -9.04 -2.87
N ILE A 37 8.06 -9.94 -2.89
CA ILE A 37 7.12 -10.12 -4.01
C ILE A 37 5.77 -9.56 -3.61
N PHE A 38 5.27 -8.59 -4.38
CA PHE A 38 4.07 -7.85 -4.04
C PHE A 38 2.84 -8.47 -4.70
N LEU A 39 2.12 -9.30 -3.93
CA LEU A 39 1.06 -10.16 -4.47
C LEU A 39 -0.34 -9.53 -4.46
N THR A 40 -0.51 -8.27 -4.05
CA THR A 40 -1.82 -7.60 -3.98
C THR A 40 -2.25 -7.03 -5.33
N GLY A 41 -2.79 -7.89 -6.19
CA GLY A 41 -3.09 -7.57 -7.60
C GLY A 41 -4.02 -6.36 -7.82
N HIS A 42 -5.04 -6.15 -6.98
CA HIS A 42 -5.94 -5.00 -7.12
C HIS A 42 -5.24 -3.66 -6.84
N HIS A 43 -4.30 -3.63 -5.90
CA HIS A 43 -3.44 -2.47 -5.66
C HIS A 43 -2.47 -2.25 -6.82
N THR A 44 -1.86 -3.32 -7.33
CA THR A 44 -0.94 -3.24 -8.49
C THR A 44 -1.66 -2.69 -9.72
N LEU A 45 -2.89 -3.16 -10.00
CA LEU A 45 -3.72 -2.66 -11.08
C LEU A 45 -4.04 -1.17 -10.91
N TYR A 46 -4.45 -0.77 -9.70
CA TYR A 46 -4.73 0.64 -9.39
C TYR A 46 -3.52 1.53 -9.63
N MET A 47 -2.33 1.13 -9.16
CA MET A 47 -1.12 1.92 -9.36
C MET A 47 -0.63 1.92 -10.80
N ALA A 48 -0.75 0.79 -11.50
CA ALA A 48 -0.45 0.72 -12.93
C ALA A 48 -1.32 1.72 -13.72
N ALA A 49 -2.61 1.79 -13.41
CA ALA A 49 -3.54 2.75 -14.03
C ALA A 49 -3.16 4.19 -13.70
N MET A 50 -2.81 4.47 -12.44
CA MET A 50 -2.39 5.80 -12.01
C MET A 50 -1.11 6.24 -12.73
N LEU A 51 -0.12 5.35 -12.84
CA LEU A 51 1.13 5.62 -13.56
C LEU A 51 0.88 5.83 -15.07
N ALA A 52 0.03 5.02 -15.69
CA ALA A 52 -0.34 5.18 -17.09
C ALA A 52 -0.93 6.57 -17.35
N VAL A 53 -1.85 7.03 -16.50
CA VAL A 53 -2.46 8.37 -16.63
C VAL A 53 -1.44 9.47 -16.37
N ILE A 54 -0.69 9.41 -15.27
CA ILE A 54 0.25 10.48 -14.88
C ILE A 54 1.34 10.65 -15.94
N LEU A 55 1.92 9.56 -16.43
CA LEU A 55 2.98 9.62 -17.44
C LEU A 55 2.43 10.12 -18.78
N SER A 56 1.23 9.69 -19.17
CA SER A 56 0.59 10.14 -20.42
C SER A 56 0.23 11.63 -20.38
N VAL A 57 -0.36 12.10 -19.27
CA VAL A 57 -0.65 13.52 -19.06
C VAL A 57 0.63 14.34 -18.93
N GLY A 58 1.70 13.75 -18.40
CA GLY A 58 3.04 14.34 -18.34
C GLY A 58 3.74 14.46 -19.69
N GLY A 59 3.11 14.06 -20.80
CA GLY A 59 3.60 14.23 -22.16
C GLY A 59 4.34 13.04 -22.74
N LEU A 60 4.44 11.91 -22.01
CA LEU A 60 4.97 10.67 -22.57
C LEU A 60 3.90 9.98 -23.41
N SER A 61 4.32 9.20 -24.40
CA SER A 61 3.40 8.47 -25.28
C SER A 61 3.93 7.08 -25.64
N GLY A 62 2.98 6.19 -25.98
CA GLY A 62 3.25 4.85 -26.48
C GLY A 62 4.15 4.02 -25.56
N GLY A 63 5.17 3.38 -26.13
CA GLY A 63 6.05 2.46 -25.41
C GLY A 63 6.81 3.07 -24.23
N TRP A 64 7.04 4.40 -24.22
CA TRP A 64 7.75 5.06 -23.12
C TRP A 64 6.94 5.09 -21.83
N VAL A 65 5.62 5.29 -21.93
CA VAL A 65 4.70 5.23 -20.77
C VAL A 65 4.79 3.86 -20.13
N VAL A 66 4.77 2.81 -20.95
CA VAL A 66 4.82 1.42 -20.49
C VAL A 66 6.17 1.09 -19.85
N ALA A 67 7.28 1.42 -20.52
CA ALA A 67 8.62 1.10 -20.05
C ALA A 67 8.92 1.78 -18.71
N ILE A 68 8.67 3.08 -18.61
CA ILE A 68 8.94 3.86 -17.39
C ILE A 68 7.95 3.47 -16.29
N GLY A 69 6.66 3.31 -16.63
CA GLY A 69 5.64 2.89 -15.68
C GLY A 69 5.92 1.52 -15.07
N ALA A 70 6.36 0.55 -15.87
CA ALA A 70 6.72 -0.79 -15.39
C ALA A 70 7.91 -0.77 -14.44
N VAL A 71 8.97 0.00 -14.76
CA VAL A 71 10.15 0.15 -13.90
C VAL A 71 9.78 0.79 -12.57
N ILE A 72 9.00 1.89 -12.60
CA ILE A 72 8.54 2.56 -11.38
C ILE A 72 7.68 1.61 -10.55
N LEU A 73 6.70 0.93 -11.16
CA LEU A 73 5.82 0.01 -10.45
C LEU A 73 6.60 -1.14 -9.80
N GLY A 74 7.49 -1.80 -10.55
CA GLY A 74 8.29 -2.90 -10.04
C GLY A 74 9.22 -2.48 -8.90
N ALA A 75 9.83 -1.30 -8.99
CA ALA A 75 10.63 -0.73 -7.90
C ALA A 75 9.76 -0.43 -6.66
N MET A 76 8.60 0.21 -6.84
CA MET A 76 7.67 0.50 -5.76
C MET A 76 7.22 -0.78 -5.05
N MET A 77 6.95 -1.87 -5.79
CA MET A 77 6.54 -3.17 -5.25
C MET A 77 7.60 -3.83 -4.36
N VAL A 78 8.89 -3.47 -4.52
CA VAL A 78 9.97 -3.94 -3.65
C VAL A 78 10.23 -2.97 -2.48
N ILE A 79 10.25 -1.67 -2.77
CA ILE A 79 10.62 -0.63 -1.79
C ILE A 79 9.53 -0.46 -0.73
N SER A 80 8.26 -0.45 -1.14
CA SER A 80 7.09 -0.27 -0.26
C SER A 80 7.05 -1.25 0.93
N PRO A 81 7.18 -2.58 0.73
CA PRO A 81 7.27 -3.53 1.84
C PRO A 81 8.61 -3.40 2.58
N ALA A 82 9.72 -3.17 1.88
CA ALA A 82 11.04 -3.08 2.51
C ALA A 82 11.16 -1.98 3.58
N ILE A 83 10.63 -0.78 3.31
CA ILE A 83 10.70 0.35 4.26
C ILE A 83 9.84 0.12 5.50
N LEU A 84 8.80 -0.71 5.40
CA LEU A 84 7.90 -1.01 6.50
C LEU A 84 8.25 -2.27 7.27
N GLN A 85 9.02 -3.18 6.68
CA GLN A 85 9.32 -4.48 7.29
C GLN A 85 9.82 -4.40 8.74
N PRO A 86 10.71 -3.46 9.13
CA PRO A 86 11.13 -3.35 10.53
C PRO A 86 9.99 -3.03 11.51
N PHE A 87 8.93 -2.37 11.05
CA PHE A 87 7.74 -2.06 11.84
C PHE A 87 6.72 -3.20 11.76
N THR A 88 6.51 -3.78 10.58
CA THR A 88 5.63 -4.95 10.39
C THR A 88 6.05 -6.09 11.31
N ARG A 89 7.34 -6.46 11.31
CA ARG A 89 7.89 -7.52 12.20
C ARG A 89 7.60 -7.29 13.68
N LYS A 90 7.65 -6.03 14.14
CA LYS A 90 7.39 -5.68 15.54
C LYS A 90 5.91 -5.85 15.93
N ILE A 91 5.01 -5.65 14.96
CA ILE A 91 3.57 -5.73 15.19
C ILE A 91 3.11 -7.20 15.06
N THR A 92 3.60 -7.90 14.04
CA THR A 92 3.18 -9.28 13.74
C THR A 92 3.95 -10.34 14.51
N ASN A 93 5.10 -9.99 15.10
CA ASN A 93 6.04 -10.92 15.74
C ASN A 93 6.53 -12.05 14.81
N THR A 94 6.52 -11.83 13.50
CA THR A 94 7.05 -12.77 12.48
C THR A 94 7.74 -12.00 11.34
N ASP A 95 8.66 -12.67 10.64
CA ASP A 95 9.28 -12.19 9.40
C ASP A 95 8.69 -12.83 8.12
N ASP A 96 7.66 -13.68 8.26
CA ASP A 96 7.09 -14.40 7.11
C ASP A 96 6.25 -13.50 6.20
N LEU A 97 5.78 -12.36 6.73
CA LEU A 97 4.85 -11.47 6.06
C LEU A 97 5.42 -10.05 5.94
N ALA A 98 5.15 -9.41 4.81
CA ALA A 98 5.46 -8.02 4.54
C ALA A 98 4.21 -7.25 4.08
N LEU A 99 4.13 -5.96 4.41
CA LEU A 99 2.97 -5.15 4.05
C LEU A 99 3.06 -4.64 2.62
N GLY A 100 2.30 -5.27 1.71
CA GLY A 100 2.21 -4.88 0.31
C GLY A 100 1.11 -3.83 0.05
N HIS A 101 1.39 -2.55 0.35
CA HIS A 101 0.44 -1.46 0.13
C HIS A 101 1.14 -0.15 -0.30
N PHE A 102 0.66 0.52 -1.35
CA PHE A 102 1.33 1.72 -1.89
C PHE A 102 1.22 2.98 -1.04
N GLY A 103 0.38 2.96 0.01
CA GLY A 103 0.35 3.96 1.08
C GLY A 103 1.52 3.87 2.08
N SER A 104 2.58 3.09 1.79
CA SER A 104 3.65 2.80 2.76
C SER A 104 4.33 4.02 3.36
N ILE A 105 4.45 5.12 2.62
CA ILE A 105 5.07 6.35 3.17
C ILE A 105 4.22 6.91 4.31
N GLY A 106 2.90 6.92 4.17
CA GLY A 106 2.00 7.35 5.24
C GLY A 106 2.11 6.46 6.47
N TYR A 107 2.17 5.14 6.28
CA TYR A 107 2.38 4.19 7.38
C TYR A 107 3.74 4.38 8.05
N LEU A 108 4.79 4.63 7.27
CA LEU A 108 6.14 4.90 7.78
C LEU A 108 6.13 6.17 8.64
N LEU A 109 5.52 7.26 8.16
CA LEU A 109 5.39 8.49 8.92
C LEU A 109 4.62 8.28 10.23
N SER A 110 3.47 7.59 10.18
CA SER A 110 2.71 7.25 11.38
C SER A 110 3.53 6.41 12.36
N ALA A 111 4.30 5.43 11.87
CA ALA A 111 5.14 4.59 12.70
C ALA A 111 6.31 5.37 13.33
N LEU A 112 6.90 6.33 12.60
CA LEU A 112 7.96 7.21 13.11
C LEU A 112 7.42 8.17 14.16
N VAL A 113 6.27 8.80 13.92
CA VAL A 113 5.60 9.68 14.89
C VAL A 113 5.23 8.89 16.15
N GLY A 114 4.63 7.71 16.00
CA GLY A 114 4.31 6.81 17.12
C GLY A 114 5.56 6.40 17.91
N LYS A 115 6.69 6.14 17.23
CA LYS A 115 7.96 5.81 17.89
C LYS A 115 8.53 6.98 18.71
N ILE A 116 8.33 8.23 18.26
CA ILE A 116 8.84 9.42 18.95
C ILE A 116 7.94 9.80 20.12
N ILE A 117 6.61 9.84 19.91
CA ILE A 117 5.65 10.40 20.88
C ILE A 117 5.08 9.32 21.80
N GLY A 118 4.90 8.09 21.31
CA GLY A 118 4.25 6.98 22.03
C GLY A 118 5.20 6.12 22.87
N LYS A 119 6.41 6.58 23.18
CA LYS A 119 7.36 5.76 23.95
C LYS A 119 6.84 5.54 25.38
N GLY A 120 6.40 4.32 25.68
CA GLY A 120 5.83 3.93 26.98
C GLY A 120 4.32 4.11 27.10
N SER A 121 3.62 4.50 26.02
CA SER A 121 2.15 4.55 26.02
C SER A 121 1.56 3.14 25.93
N PRO A 122 0.48 2.83 26.67
CA PRO A 122 -0.23 1.56 26.51
C PRO A 122 -0.80 1.46 25.10
N SER A 123 -0.81 0.24 24.55
CA SER A 123 -1.54 -0.02 23.32
C SER A 123 -3.03 0.26 23.53
N ILE A 124 -3.70 0.87 22.55
CA ILE A 124 -5.15 1.09 22.59
C ILE A 124 -5.92 -0.24 22.78
N GLU A 125 -5.36 -1.34 22.29
CA GLU A 125 -5.91 -2.69 22.43
C GLU A 125 -5.92 -3.20 23.88
N GLU A 126 -5.01 -2.66 24.70
CA GLU A 126 -4.81 -3.02 26.12
C GLU A 126 -5.53 -2.07 27.09
N ILE A 127 -6.10 -0.96 26.60
CA ILE A 127 -6.81 0.00 27.45
C ILE A 127 -8.10 -0.63 28.01
N LYS A 128 -8.25 -0.61 29.34
CA LYS A 128 -9.46 -1.07 30.03
C LYS A 128 -10.56 -0.02 29.91
N VAL A 129 -11.54 -0.27 29.03
CA VAL A 129 -12.75 0.54 28.94
C VAL A 129 -13.80 0.12 29.99
N PRO A 130 -14.63 1.06 30.50
CA PRO A 130 -15.69 0.74 31.45
C PRO A 130 -16.71 -0.24 30.84
N LYS A 131 -17.39 -1.03 31.70
CA LYS A 131 -18.31 -2.10 31.25
C LYS A 131 -19.38 -1.64 30.25
N SER A 132 -19.88 -0.40 30.39
CA SER A 132 -20.86 0.20 29.48
C SER A 132 -20.33 0.45 28.07
N LEU A 133 -19.03 0.67 27.91
CA LEU A 133 -18.35 0.93 26.63
C LEU A 133 -17.61 -0.31 26.11
N ASN A 134 -17.76 -1.46 26.76
CA ASN A 134 -17.01 -2.67 26.40
C ASN A 134 -17.37 -3.18 24.99
N PHE A 135 -18.56 -2.84 24.48
CA PHE A 135 -18.95 -3.12 23.11
C PHE A 135 -18.08 -2.38 22.07
N LEU A 136 -17.47 -1.24 22.43
CA LEU A 136 -16.53 -0.51 21.55
C LEU A 136 -15.20 -1.24 21.37
N ARG A 137 -14.93 -2.31 22.14
CA ARG A 137 -13.77 -3.18 21.89
C ARG A 137 -14.00 -4.10 20.69
N ASP A 138 -15.25 -4.31 20.29
CA ASP A 138 -15.53 -4.96 19.02
C ASP A 138 -15.19 -3.99 17.88
N SER A 139 -14.17 -4.34 17.10
CA SER A 139 -13.69 -3.50 16.00
C SER A 139 -14.80 -3.22 14.98
N SER A 140 -15.70 -4.17 14.74
CA SER A 140 -16.81 -4.00 13.78
C SER A 140 -17.79 -2.94 14.29
N VAL A 141 -18.13 -2.97 15.58
CA VAL A 141 -19.04 -2.00 16.18
C VAL A 141 -18.42 -0.60 16.24
N ALA A 142 -17.15 -0.50 16.64
CA ALA A 142 -16.43 0.77 16.66
C ALA A 142 -16.36 1.41 15.26
N ILE A 143 -16.05 0.60 14.23
CA ILE A 143 -16.00 1.07 12.84
C ILE A 143 -17.40 1.52 12.38
N SER A 144 -18.44 0.73 12.63
CA SER A 144 -19.81 1.05 12.22
C SER A 144 -20.29 2.38 12.83
N LEU A 145 -20.05 2.59 14.13
CA LEU A 145 -20.43 3.81 14.82
C LEU A 145 -19.67 5.03 14.26
N THR A 146 -18.36 4.89 14.04
CA THR A 146 -17.53 5.96 13.49
C THR A 146 -17.99 6.35 12.09
N MET A 147 -18.26 5.38 11.22
CA MET A 147 -18.76 5.64 9.88
C MET A 147 -20.14 6.31 9.92
N MET A 148 -21.06 5.85 10.77
CA MET A 148 -22.37 6.48 10.94
C MET A 148 -22.23 7.98 11.26
N ILE A 149 -21.36 8.36 12.21
CA ILE A 149 -21.14 9.76 12.58
C ILE A 149 -20.52 10.55 11.41
N LEU A 150 -19.56 9.99 10.69
CA LEU A 150 -18.90 10.68 9.58
C LEU A 150 -19.81 10.89 8.36
N PHE A 151 -20.84 10.06 8.19
CA PHE A 151 -21.78 10.11 7.06
C PHE A 151 -23.13 10.78 7.39
N LEU A 152 -23.36 11.20 8.64
CA LEU A 152 -24.47 12.07 9.04
C LEU A 152 -24.09 13.54 8.82
#